data_AF-A0AAW6JIJ4-F1
#
_entry.id   AF-A0AAW6JIJ4-F1
#
_cell.length_a   1.000
_cell.length_b   1.000
_cell.length_c   1.000
_cell.angle_alpha   90.00
_cell.angle_beta   90.00
_cell.angle_gamma   90.00
#
_symmetry.space_group_name_H-M   'P 1'
#
loop_
_entity.id
_entity.type
_entity.pdbx_description
1 polymer ?
#
loop_
_entity_poly.entity_id
_entity_poly.type
_entity_poly.pdbx_seq_one_letter_code
_entity_poly.pdbx_strand_id
1 'polypeptide(L)' 'MMKIALLYGEKDFHGNDIRVTILDKNLRNTIYAKFIDKLRGLRVIWKGELQNPEIITVLWNFETKAISRR' A
#
# COMPACT_ATOMS: atom_id res chain seq x y z
N MET A 1 -9.14 -0.67 -1.20
CA MET A 1 -7.69 -0.98 -1.29
C MET A 1 -6.83 0.27 -1.30
N MET A 2 -6.92 1.14 -2.32
CA MET A 2 -6.08 2.34 -2.42
C MET A 2 -6.15 3.25 -1.19
N LYS A 3 -7.36 3.63 -0.71
CA LYS A 3 -7.49 4.43 0.52
C LYS A 3 -6.83 3.81 1.76
N ILE A 4 -6.84 2.48 1.87
CA ILE A 4 -6.15 1.78 2.98
C ILE A 4 -4.63 1.95 2.83
N ALA A 5 -4.11 1.84 1.61
CA ALA A 5 -2.71 2.11 1.35
C ALA A 5 -2.37 3.56 1.73
N LEU A 6 -3.10 4.55 1.21
CA LEU A 6 -2.86 5.97 1.48
C LEU A 6 -2.82 6.32 2.98
N LEU A 7 -3.67 5.67 3.77
CA LEU A 7 -3.82 5.95 5.20
C LEU A 7 -2.86 5.16 6.10
N TYR A 8 -2.62 3.88 5.79
CA TYR A 8 -1.91 2.96 6.69
C TYR A 8 -0.53 2.54 6.18
N GLY A 9 -0.29 2.64 4.87
CA GLY A 9 0.95 2.18 4.27
C GLY A 9 2.14 3.08 4.60
N GLU A 10 3.33 2.49 4.53
CA GLU A 10 4.58 3.18 4.75
C GLU A 10 4.92 4.06 3.55
N LYS A 11 5.16 5.35 3.81
CA LYS A 11 5.44 6.37 2.80
C LYS A 11 6.93 6.43 2.50
N ASP A 12 7.25 6.54 1.23
CA ASP A 12 8.59 6.77 0.69
C ASP A 12 8.49 7.83 -0.42
N PHE A 13 9.49 8.69 -0.51
CA PHE A 13 9.51 9.82 -1.45
C PHE A 13 10.59 9.57 -2.50
N HIS A 14 10.22 9.68 -3.77
CA HIS A 14 11.16 9.53 -4.87
C HIS A 14 11.00 10.67 -5.87
N GLY A 15 11.86 11.68 -5.75
CA GLY A 15 11.69 12.94 -6.48
C GLY A 15 10.37 13.61 -6.10
N ASN A 16 9.50 13.84 -7.08
CA ASN A 16 8.19 14.47 -6.90
C ASN A 16 7.06 13.46 -6.66
N ASP A 17 7.37 12.16 -6.59
CA ASP A 17 6.39 11.10 -6.47
C ASP A 17 6.35 10.56 -5.04
N ILE A 18 5.14 10.37 -4.53
CA ILE A 18 4.91 9.72 -3.24
C ILE A 18 4.57 8.26 -3.49
N ARG A 19 5.36 7.38 -2.90
CA ARG A 19 5.15 5.94 -2.93
C ARG A 19 4.68 5.49 -1.58
N VAL A 20 3.67 4.64 -1.57
CA VAL A 20 3.16 4.01 -0.36
C VAL A 20 3.11 2.53 -0.57
N THR A 21 3.62 1.78 0.40
CA THR A 21 3.52 0.32 0.39
C THR A 21 2.89 -0.17 1.69
N ILE A 22 1.90 -1.06 1.57
CA ILE A 22 1.36 -1.76 2.74
C ILE A 22 2.29 -2.92 3.09
N LEU A 23 2.78 -2.91 4.33
CA LEU A 23 3.45 -4.03 4.97
C LEU A 23 2.56 -4.61 6.06
N ASP A 24 2.85 -5.83 6.50
CA ASP A 24 2.05 -6.52 7.52
C ASP A 24 1.94 -5.73 8.80
N LYS A 25 3.07 -5.15 9.23
CA LYS A 25 3.16 -4.32 10.43
C LYS A 25 2.18 -3.15 10.39
N ASN A 26 1.88 -2.62 9.20
CA ASN A 26 0.95 -1.50 9.05
C ASN A 26 -0.50 -1.87 9.38
N LEU A 27 -0.89 -3.13 9.16
CA LEU A 27 -2.26 -3.58 9.34
C LEU A 27 -2.46 -4.41 10.61
N ARG A 28 -1.38 -4.91 11.24
CA ARG A 28 -1.41 -5.87 12.36
C ARG A 28 -2.26 -5.41 13.55
N ASN A 29 -2.26 -4.11 13.84
CA ASN A 29 -2.99 -3.51 14.95
C ASN A 29 -4.20 -2.68 14.47
N THR A 30 -4.79 -3.05 13.33
CA THR A 30 -5.93 -2.34 12.73
C THR A 30 -7.08 -3.29 12.46
N ILE A 31 -8.27 -2.75 12.20
CA ILE A 31 -9.44 -3.53 11.72
C ILE A 31 -9.18 -4.27 10.41
N TYR A 32 -8.08 -3.92 9.70
CA TYR A 32 -7.67 -4.52 8.45
C TYR A 32 -6.66 -5.66 8.62
N ALA A 33 -6.34 -6.09 9.85
CA ALA A 33 -5.44 -7.22 10.11
C ALA A 33 -5.87 -8.50 9.37
N LYS A 34 -7.19 -8.75 9.27
CA LYS A 34 -7.77 -9.87 8.51
C LYS A 34 -7.50 -9.83 7.00
N PHE A 35 -7.03 -8.70 6.48
CA PHE A 35 -6.72 -8.50 5.07
C PHE A 35 -5.22 -8.40 4.80
N ILE A 36 -4.37 -8.68 5.79
CA ILE A 36 -2.90 -8.65 5.61
C ILE A 36 -2.49 -9.43 4.36
N ASP A 37 -2.95 -10.66 4.20
CA ASP A 37 -2.54 -11.48 3.04
C ASP A 37 -3.02 -10.92 1.69
N LYS A 38 -4.14 -10.20 1.70
CA LYS A 38 -4.70 -9.56 0.50
C LYS A 38 -4.07 -8.20 0.23
N LEU A 39 -3.53 -7.52 1.23
CA LEU A 39 -3.06 -6.14 1.11
C LEU A 39 -1.54 -6.03 1.18
N ARG A 40 -0.85 -7.06 1.68
CA ARG A 40 0.61 -7.13 1.77
C ARG A 40 1.23 -6.83 0.41
N GLY A 41 2.14 -5.87 0.40
CA GLY A 41 2.86 -5.46 -0.80
C GLY A 41 2.04 -4.66 -1.81
N LEU A 42 0.79 -4.28 -1.50
CA LEU A 42 0.06 -3.29 -2.27
C LEU A 42 0.85 -1.98 -2.26
N ARG A 43 1.26 -1.53 -3.44
CA ARG A 43 1.98 -0.29 -3.63
C ARG A 43 1.16 0.69 -4.45
N VAL A 44 1.05 1.91 -3.96
CA VAL A 44 0.37 3.01 -4.64
C VAL A 44 1.39 4.12 -4.85
N ILE A 45 1.47 4.62 -6.08
CA ILE A 45 2.32 5.76 -6.44
C ILE A 45 1.39 6.89 -6.86
N TRP A 46 1.56 8.06 -6.25
CA TRP A 46 0.77 9.24 -6.59
C TRP A 46 1.64 10.50 -6.63
N LYS A 47 1.14 11.51 -7.35
CA LYS A 47 1.67 12.88 -7.36
C LYS A 47 0.73 13.83 -6.65
N GLY A 48 1.28 14.90 -6.10
CA GLY A 48 0.53 15.95 -5.41
C GLY A 48 0.19 15.61 -3.96
N GLU A 49 -0.72 16.39 -3.38
CA GLU A 49 -1.07 16.31 -1.97
C GLU A 49 -2.00 15.12 -1.66
N LEU A 50 -1.95 14.62 -0.42
CA LEU A 50 -2.81 13.52 0.04
C LEU A 50 -4.32 13.86 -0.04
N GLN A 51 -4.67 15.15 0.00
CA GLN A 51 -6.06 15.62 -0.08
C GLN A 51 -6.62 15.51 -1.51
N ASN A 52 -5.76 15.62 -2.52
CA ASN A 52 -6.11 15.45 -3.93
C ASN A 52 -5.01 14.66 -4.66
N PRO A 53 -4.86 13.36 -4.34
CA PRO A 53 -3.75 12.57 -4.86
C PRO A 53 -4.04 12.17 -6.31
N GLU A 54 -3.14 12.53 -7.23
CA GLU A 54 -3.18 12.04 -8.60
C GLU A 54 -2.52 10.65 -8.64
N ILE A 55 -3.34 9.60 -8.65
CA ILE A 55 -2.83 8.22 -8.67
C ILE A 55 -2.19 7.94 -10.03
N ILE A 56 -0.87 7.77 -10.05
CA ILE A 56 -0.11 7.45 -11.26
C ILE A 56 -0.20 5.95 -11.53
N THR A 57 0.02 5.13 -10.49
CA THR A 57 0.10 3.67 -10.65
C THR A 57 -0.25 2.97 -9.35
N VAL A 58 -0.95 1.84 -9.49
CA VAL A 58 -1.20 0.89 -8.41
C VAL A 58 -0.57 -0.44 -8.79
N LEU A 59 0.41 -0.88 -8.01
CA LEU A 59 1.08 -2.16 -8.18
C LEU A 59 0.60 -3.12 -7.09
N TRP A 60 -0.05 -4.19 -7.52
CA TRP A 60 -0.42 -5.29 -6.64
C TRP A 60 -0.34 -6.59 -7.42
N ASN A 61 0.48 -7.50 -6.93
CA ASN A 61 0.65 -8.81 -7.56
C ASN A 61 0.21 -9.88 -6.56
N PHE A 62 -0.98 -10.43 -6.80
CA PHE A 62 -1.56 -11.46 -5.95
C PHE A 62 -0.73 -12.75 -5.96
N GLU A 63 -0.24 -13.16 -7.13
CA GLU A 63 0.50 -14.40 -7.33
C GLU A 63 1.80 -14.43 -6.52
N THR A 64 2.56 -13.34 -6.52
CA THR A 64 3.83 -13.27 -5.79
C THR A 64 3.66 -13.01 -4.29
N LYS A 65 2.57 -12.37 -3.86
CA LYS A 65 2.38 -11.91 -2.47
C LYS A 65 1.53 -12.85 -1.61
N ALA A 66 0.62 -13.63 -2.21
CA ALA A 66 -0.14 -14.65 -1.49
C ALA A 66 0.73 -15.85 -1.05
N ILE A 67 1.82 -16.13 -1.78
CA ILE A 67 2.66 -17.32 -1.58
C ILE A 67 3.67 -17.17 -0.43
N SER A 68 3.88 -15.97 0.12
CA SER A 68 4.96 -15.75 1.12
C SER A 68 4.68 -16.31 2.53
N ARG A 69 3.71 -17.22 2.67
CA ARG A 69 3.59 -18.17 3.79
C ARG A 69 3.86 -19.57 3.26
N ARG A 70 5.12 -19.87 2.97
CA ARG A 70 5.63 -21.25 2.94
C ARG A 70 6.63 -21.41 4.06
#